data_AF-A0A5N6SKU0-F1
#
_entry.id   AF-A0A5N6SKU0-F1
#
_cell.length_a   1.000
_cell.length_b   1.000
_cell.length_c   1.000
_cell.angle_alpha   90.00
_cell.angle_beta   90.00
_cell.angle_gamma   90.00
#
_symmetry.space_group_name_H-M   'P 1'
#
loop_
_entity.id
_entity.type
_entity.pdbx_description
1 polymer ?
#
loop_
_entity_poly.entity_id
_entity_poly.type
_entity_poly.pdbx_seq_one_letter_code
_entity_poly.pdbx_strand_id
1 'polypeptide(L)'
;MESQATLNSIQKAIWDGRLPLQISLAPSESRIYDQTDPYLISYPRISYLPSLLPRLRAFFASSLIDPSSHAHDGWFSFEGVPLKWHLPIGLLYDLYAGADPASKGTAESEDAGWDIDDQDSPLPWRLVVHFSDWPDEELVRLDAGGMVMNDAFINSVKEADFLRNGTAKGIMSLSKEDSSGLWKSVQDGMIAPTPPPSFPISQSLVSPFPAISNTISNVQETIAKQSVVELPSFQRISNILLPPLNQPFRNIPIRIFLPLPPDSGSPSLKVVQSPVPPSIPPTSVAASQLALSRSSITPQTQTMGSALHSLLPHLFPSRRTPVLAKPVLHGAAVPMSAPVEELVRSSAYGDGWLYIVVRMMG
;
A
#
# COMPACT_ATOMS: atom_id res chain seq x y z
N MET A 1 -11.91 -26.13 -2.06
CA MET A 1 -12.89 -25.07 -2.40
C MET A 1 -12.94 -24.00 -1.30
N GLU A 2 -13.02 -24.37 -0.03
CA GLU A 2 -13.09 -23.44 1.11
C GLU A 2 -11.83 -22.55 1.27
N SER A 3 -10.64 -23.09 1.05
CA SER A 3 -9.39 -22.31 1.04
C SER A 3 -9.37 -21.24 -0.05
N GLN A 4 -9.79 -21.55 -1.29
CA GLN A 4 -9.82 -20.57 -2.38
C GLN A 4 -10.83 -19.42 -2.12
N ALA A 5 -11.99 -19.74 -1.54
CA ALA A 5 -12.97 -18.73 -1.17
C ALA A 5 -12.43 -17.75 -0.11
N THR A 6 -11.64 -18.27 0.84
CA THR A 6 -10.97 -17.47 1.87
C THR A 6 -9.87 -16.59 1.28
N LEU A 7 -9.07 -17.11 0.34
CA LEU A 7 -8.05 -16.30 -0.34
C LEU A 7 -8.68 -15.15 -1.12
N ASN A 8 -9.77 -15.42 -1.83
CA ASN A 8 -10.49 -14.41 -2.61
C ASN A 8 -11.12 -13.34 -1.70
N SER A 9 -11.62 -13.70 -0.52
CA SER A 9 -12.20 -12.72 0.41
C SER A 9 -11.14 -11.80 1.03
N ILE A 10 -9.97 -12.35 1.38
CA ILE A 10 -8.80 -11.55 1.83
C ILE A 10 -8.35 -10.60 0.72
N GLN A 11 -8.21 -11.11 -0.50
CA GLN A 11 -7.80 -10.28 -1.64
C GLN A 11 -8.80 -9.15 -1.91
N LYS A 12 -10.11 -9.43 -1.81
CA LYS A 12 -11.15 -8.40 -1.91
C LYS A 12 -11.02 -7.35 -0.81
N ALA A 13 -10.83 -7.77 0.45
CA ALA A 13 -10.68 -6.85 1.57
C ALA A 13 -9.46 -5.91 1.40
N ILE A 14 -8.36 -6.44 0.85
CA ILE A 14 -7.16 -5.66 0.54
C ILE A 14 -7.41 -4.69 -0.60
N TRP A 15 -8.09 -5.14 -1.66
CA TRP A 15 -8.44 -4.30 -2.80
C TRP A 15 -9.36 -3.14 -2.41
N ASP A 16 -10.31 -3.40 -1.51
CA ASP A 16 -11.25 -2.40 -1.00
C ASP A 16 -10.62 -1.48 0.07
N GLY A 17 -9.42 -1.80 0.57
CA GLY A 17 -8.74 -1.04 1.60
C GLY A 17 -8.52 0.42 1.18
N ARG A 18 -9.08 1.36 1.95
CA ARG A 18 -8.95 2.80 1.72
C ARG A 18 -8.17 3.50 2.83
N LEU A 19 -7.63 4.66 2.50
CA LEU A 19 -6.99 5.60 3.40
C LEU A 19 -7.65 6.98 3.28
N PRO A 20 -8.10 7.59 4.38
CA PRO A 20 -8.50 9.00 4.35
C PRO A 20 -7.25 9.87 4.30
N LEU A 21 -7.15 10.69 3.26
CA LEU A 21 -6.05 11.61 3.02
C LEU A 21 -6.53 13.05 3.16
N GLN A 22 -5.68 13.88 3.75
CA GLN A 22 -5.78 15.33 3.74
C GLN A 22 -4.54 15.86 3.03
N ILE A 23 -4.70 16.45 1.85
CA ILE A 23 -3.59 16.91 1.02
C ILE A 23 -3.61 18.44 0.97
N SER A 24 -2.61 19.11 1.54
CA SER A 24 -2.46 20.57 1.47
C SER A 24 -1.43 20.97 0.42
N LEU A 25 -1.61 22.14 -0.18
CA LEU A 25 -0.58 22.74 -1.03
C LEU A 25 0.56 23.28 -0.14
N ALA A 26 1.81 23.11 -0.59
CA ALA A 26 2.96 23.69 0.08
C ALA A 26 2.78 25.21 0.31
N PRO A 27 2.99 25.73 1.54
CA PRO A 27 2.81 27.16 1.82
C PRO A 27 3.70 28.07 0.96
N SER A 28 4.89 27.59 0.58
CA SER A 28 5.82 28.28 -0.32
C SER A 28 5.31 28.45 -1.75
N GLU A 29 4.31 27.66 -2.15
CA GLU A 29 3.75 27.66 -3.51
C GLU A 29 2.35 28.27 -3.60
N SER A 30 1.77 28.67 -2.46
CA SER A 30 0.45 29.27 -2.39
C SER A 30 0.49 30.80 -2.44
N ARG A 31 -0.34 31.39 -3.30
CA ARG A 31 -0.56 32.85 -3.40
C ARG A 31 -1.27 33.43 -2.18
N ILE A 32 -1.97 32.60 -1.42
CA ILE A 32 -2.88 33.00 -0.33
C ILE A 32 -2.34 32.52 1.02
N TYR A 33 -1.01 32.35 1.14
CA TYR A 33 -0.25 32.00 2.37
C TYR A 33 -1.04 31.21 3.44
N ASP A 34 -0.88 29.89 3.45
CA ASP A 34 -1.45 28.93 4.42
C ASP A 34 -3.00 28.90 4.56
N GLN A 35 -3.74 29.66 3.74
CA GLN A 35 -5.21 29.66 3.74
C GLN A 35 -5.81 28.82 2.58
N THR A 36 -5.03 27.92 1.98
CA THR A 36 -5.56 27.09 0.89
C THR A 36 -6.32 25.91 1.45
N ASP A 37 -7.58 25.75 1.04
CA ASP A 37 -8.40 24.63 1.48
C ASP A 37 -7.72 23.29 1.16
N PRO A 38 -7.61 22.37 2.14
CA PRO A 38 -7.01 21.07 1.91
C PRO A 38 -7.92 20.19 1.04
N TYR A 39 -7.29 19.35 0.23
CA TYR A 39 -7.96 18.37 -0.60
C TYR A 39 -8.19 17.07 0.17
N LEU A 40 -9.45 16.77 0.49
CA LEU A 40 -9.84 15.57 1.25
C LEU A 40 -10.30 14.44 0.32
N ILE A 41 -9.73 13.24 0.46
CA ILE A 41 -10.11 12.08 -0.36
C ILE A 41 -9.91 10.74 0.36
N SER A 42 -10.80 9.78 0.13
CA SER A 42 -10.62 8.39 0.53
C SER A 42 -9.99 7.58 -0.61
N TYR A 43 -8.72 7.23 -0.46
CA TYR A 43 -7.88 6.75 -1.56
C TYR A 43 -7.41 5.30 -1.37
N PRO A 44 -7.38 4.43 -2.41
CA PRO A 44 -7.05 3.01 -2.24
C PRO A 44 -5.61 2.76 -1.78
N ARG A 45 -5.42 1.88 -0.80
CA ARG A 45 -4.10 1.49 -0.24
C ARG A 45 -3.13 0.92 -1.29
N ILE A 46 -3.66 0.24 -2.28
CA ILE A 46 -2.88 -0.43 -3.32
C ILE A 46 -2.43 0.52 -4.46
N SER A 47 -3.00 1.73 -4.52
CA SER A 47 -2.71 2.70 -5.56
C SER A 47 -1.48 3.55 -5.23
N TYR A 48 -1.05 4.35 -6.21
CA TYR A 48 0.18 5.16 -6.14
C TYR A 48 -0.13 6.65 -6.20
N LEU A 49 0.56 7.44 -5.37
CA LEU A 49 0.34 8.87 -5.18
C LEU A 49 0.34 9.71 -6.48
N PRO A 50 1.25 9.51 -7.46
CA PRO A 50 1.30 10.34 -8.67
C PRO A 50 0.01 10.38 -9.49
N SER A 51 -0.84 9.35 -9.41
CA SER A 51 -2.11 9.35 -10.14
C SER A 51 -3.10 10.42 -9.63
N LEU A 52 -2.87 10.99 -8.43
CA LEU A 52 -3.64 12.13 -7.90
C LEU A 52 -3.18 13.48 -8.46
N LEU A 53 -1.95 13.57 -8.99
CA LEU A 53 -1.34 14.86 -9.37
C LEU A 53 -2.16 15.65 -10.39
N PRO A 54 -2.73 15.06 -11.45
CA PRO A 54 -3.56 15.83 -12.39
C PRO A 54 -4.78 16.47 -11.72
N ARG A 55 -5.40 15.77 -10.77
CA ARG A 55 -6.58 16.25 -10.04
C ARG A 55 -6.22 17.32 -9.02
N LEU A 56 -5.13 17.12 -8.28
CA LEU A 56 -4.61 18.09 -7.32
C LEU A 56 -4.15 19.37 -8.02
N ARG A 57 -3.45 19.25 -9.14
CA ARG A 57 -2.99 20.40 -9.92
C ARG A 57 -4.15 21.25 -10.42
N ALA A 58 -5.23 20.61 -10.87
CA ALA A 58 -6.45 21.29 -11.30
C ALA A 58 -7.17 21.95 -10.12
N PHE A 59 -7.25 21.29 -8.97
CA PHE A 59 -7.87 21.82 -7.75
C PHE A 59 -7.13 23.06 -7.21
N PHE A 60 -5.79 23.00 -7.14
CA PHE A 60 -4.96 24.09 -6.62
C PHE A 60 -4.60 25.15 -7.66
N ALA A 61 -5.09 25.05 -8.91
CA ALA A 61 -4.67 25.91 -10.01
C ALA A 61 -4.85 27.42 -9.75
N SER A 62 -5.92 27.81 -9.06
CA SER A 62 -6.17 29.22 -8.70
C SER A 62 -5.28 29.72 -7.55
N SER A 63 -4.78 28.80 -6.72
CA SER A 63 -4.00 29.10 -5.52
C SER A 63 -2.49 29.09 -5.77
N LEU A 64 -2.03 28.45 -6.85
CA LEU A 64 -0.61 28.30 -7.17
C LEU A 64 0.06 29.60 -7.61
N ILE A 65 1.24 29.90 -7.05
CA ILE A 65 2.07 31.05 -7.45
C ILE A 65 2.44 30.97 -8.92
N ASP A 66 2.92 29.82 -9.37
CA ASP A 66 3.26 29.55 -10.76
C ASP A 66 2.14 28.79 -11.49
N PRO A 67 1.38 29.44 -12.39
CA PRO A 67 0.33 28.79 -13.17
C PRO A 67 0.88 27.89 -14.28
N SER A 68 2.17 27.99 -14.63
CA SER A 68 2.78 27.23 -15.71
C SER A 68 3.24 25.83 -15.30
N SER A 69 3.38 25.58 -13.99
CA SER A 69 3.67 24.26 -13.42
C SER A 69 2.76 23.17 -13.97
N HIS A 70 3.30 21.99 -14.25
CA HIS A 70 2.54 20.87 -14.76
C HIS A 70 2.26 19.82 -13.67
N ALA A 71 1.33 18.91 -13.95
CA ALA A 71 1.01 17.84 -13.00
C ALA A 71 2.20 16.89 -12.73
N HIS A 72 3.06 16.66 -13.73
CA HIS A 72 4.21 15.76 -13.60
C HIS A 72 5.39 16.39 -12.84
N ASP A 73 5.36 17.70 -12.58
CA ASP A 73 6.31 18.36 -11.69
C ASP A 73 5.96 18.14 -10.20
N GLY A 74 4.81 17.51 -9.95
CA GLY A 74 4.27 17.36 -8.61
C GLY A 74 4.89 16.21 -7.81
N TRP A 75 5.19 16.46 -6.55
CA TRP A 75 5.67 15.46 -5.59
C TRP A 75 5.01 15.64 -4.22
N PHE A 76 5.13 14.62 -3.37
CA PHE A 76 4.48 14.59 -2.06
C PHE A 76 5.51 14.50 -0.94
N SER A 77 5.21 15.16 0.17
CA SER A 77 5.98 15.05 1.40
C SER A 77 5.08 14.77 2.61
N PHE A 78 5.66 14.13 3.61
CA PHE A 78 5.08 13.96 4.93
C PHE A 78 6.11 14.46 5.95
N GLU A 79 5.74 15.43 6.79
CA GLU A 79 6.64 16.03 7.79
C GLU A 79 7.98 16.51 7.19
N GLY A 80 7.93 17.08 5.98
CA GLY A 80 9.11 17.57 5.26
C GLY A 80 9.93 16.49 4.55
N VAL A 81 9.57 15.21 4.68
CA VAL A 81 10.27 14.09 4.03
C VAL A 81 9.63 13.78 2.68
N PRO A 82 10.38 13.78 1.56
CA PRO A 82 9.89 13.35 0.25
C PRO A 82 9.43 11.88 0.25
N LEU A 83 8.21 11.65 -0.23
CA LEU A 83 7.63 10.31 -0.32
C LEU A 83 8.02 9.63 -1.62
N LYS A 84 8.51 8.39 -1.50
CA LYS A 84 8.91 7.56 -2.66
C LYS A 84 7.69 7.12 -3.47
N TRP A 85 7.43 7.81 -4.58
CA TRP A 85 6.23 7.66 -5.38
C TRP A 85 6.01 6.26 -5.99
N HIS A 86 7.08 5.49 -6.18
CA HIS A 86 7.03 4.14 -6.75
C HIS A 86 6.57 3.07 -5.75
N LEU A 87 6.29 3.47 -4.50
CA LEU A 87 5.73 2.59 -3.48
C LEU A 87 4.22 2.82 -3.34
N PRO A 88 3.42 1.76 -3.10
CA PRO A 88 1.98 1.91 -2.85
C PRO A 88 1.70 2.80 -1.64
N ILE A 89 0.61 3.56 -1.70
CA ILE A 89 0.27 4.54 -0.65
C ILE A 89 0.03 3.88 0.72
N GLY A 90 -0.58 2.70 0.76
CA GLY A 90 -0.81 1.98 1.99
C GLY A 90 0.49 1.55 2.67
N LEU A 91 1.52 1.21 1.88
CA LEU A 91 2.85 0.93 2.40
C LEU A 91 3.51 2.21 2.93
N LEU A 92 3.42 3.32 2.19
CA LEU A 92 3.96 4.60 2.66
C LEU A 92 3.32 5.02 3.98
N TYR A 93 2.00 4.89 4.13
CA TYR A 93 1.33 5.16 5.39
C TYR A 93 1.85 4.26 6.53
N ASP A 94 1.94 2.95 6.30
CA ASP A 94 2.40 2.00 7.31
C ASP A 94 3.86 2.26 7.74
N LEU A 95 4.67 2.89 6.87
CA LEU A 95 6.06 3.29 7.13
C LEU A 95 6.18 4.60 7.90
N TYR A 96 5.44 5.63 7.48
CA TYR A 96 5.66 7.01 7.92
C TYR A 96 4.69 7.46 9.01
N ALA A 97 3.42 7.03 8.98
CA ALA A 97 2.39 7.58 9.86
C ALA A 97 2.49 7.11 11.31
N GLY A 98 3.37 6.15 11.62
CA GLY A 98 3.53 5.68 13.00
C GLY A 98 2.25 5.13 13.61
N ALA A 99 1.25 4.72 12.82
CA ALA A 99 -0.05 4.24 13.30
C ALA A 99 -0.01 2.78 13.76
N ASP A 100 -0.55 2.46 14.94
CA ASP A 100 -0.52 1.09 15.43
C ASP A 100 -1.33 0.15 14.53
N PRO A 101 -0.79 -1.04 14.18
CA PRO A 101 -1.46 -1.96 13.31
C PRO A 101 -2.75 -2.46 13.96
N ALA A 102 -3.79 -2.63 13.13
CA ALA A 102 -5.05 -3.19 13.56
C ALA A 102 -4.82 -4.58 14.18
N SER A 103 -5.18 -4.74 15.45
CA SER A 103 -5.06 -6.00 16.20
C SER A 103 -6.45 -6.54 16.53
N LYS A 104 -6.69 -7.84 16.36
CA LYS A 104 -7.98 -8.50 16.63
C LYS A 104 -8.41 -8.51 18.12
N GLY A 105 -7.69 -7.81 19.01
CA GLY A 105 -7.87 -7.90 20.47
C GLY A 105 -7.98 -6.56 21.20
N THR A 106 -7.71 -5.44 20.54
CA THR A 106 -8.17 -4.14 21.05
C THR A 106 -9.60 -3.98 20.57
N ALA A 107 -10.51 -4.57 21.35
CA ALA A 107 -11.86 -4.04 21.49
C ALA A 107 -11.72 -2.52 21.59
N GLU A 108 -12.58 -1.83 20.85
CA GLU A 108 -12.98 -0.45 21.08
C GLU A 108 -12.62 -0.07 22.51
N SER A 109 -11.54 0.69 22.70
CA SER A 109 -11.47 1.52 23.88
C SER A 109 -12.68 2.44 23.72
N GLU A 110 -13.79 2.08 24.37
CA GLU A 110 -15.03 2.86 24.47
C GLU A 110 -14.78 4.26 25.09
N ASP A 111 -13.52 4.57 25.39
CA ASP A 111 -12.98 5.83 25.92
C ASP A 111 -12.13 6.61 24.88
N ALA A 112 -12.03 6.14 23.63
CA ALA A 112 -11.57 6.99 22.54
C ALA A 112 -12.71 7.95 22.19
N GLY A 113 -12.86 8.99 23.01
CA GLY A 113 -13.69 10.14 22.69
C GLY A 113 -13.40 10.57 21.26
N TRP A 114 -14.45 10.85 20.48
CA TRP A 114 -14.34 11.55 19.21
C TRP A 114 -14.00 13.02 19.49
N ASP A 115 -12.92 13.27 20.24
CA ASP A 115 -12.37 14.58 20.42
C ASP A 115 -11.77 14.97 19.06
N ILE A 116 -12.54 15.78 18.34
CA ILE A 116 -12.23 16.31 17.00
C ILE A 116 -10.89 17.10 17.01
N ASP A 117 -10.32 17.35 18.18
CA ASP A 117 -9.14 18.19 18.42
C ASP A 117 -7.88 17.41 18.87
N ASP A 118 -7.89 16.07 18.82
CA ASP A 118 -6.66 15.29 19.09
C ASP A 118 -5.70 15.42 17.90
N GLN A 119 -4.76 16.38 17.99
CA GLN A 119 -3.74 16.63 16.96
C GLN A 119 -2.86 15.42 16.67
N ASP A 120 -2.82 14.44 17.57
CA ASP A 120 -2.03 13.21 17.46
C ASP A 120 -2.80 12.06 16.80
N SER A 121 -4.04 12.27 16.36
CA SER A 121 -4.75 11.27 15.56
C SER A 121 -4.00 11.03 14.23
N PRO A 122 -3.64 9.76 13.91
CA PRO A 122 -2.90 9.43 12.70
C PRO A 122 -3.73 9.59 11.42
N LEU A 123 -5.05 9.80 11.56
CA LEU A 123 -5.99 10.00 10.47
C LEU A 123 -6.77 11.33 10.64
N PRO A 124 -7.10 12.02 9.53
CA PRO A 124 -6.70 11.72 8.16
C PRO A 124 -5.19 11.87 7.94
N TRP A 125 -4.60 11.07 7.05
CA TRP A 125 -3.16 11.15 6.80
C TRP A 125 -2.85 12.47 6.07
N ARG A 126 -2.12 13.36 6.75
CA ARG A 126 -1.83 14.72 6.31
C ARG A 126 -0.59 14.76 5.43
N LEU A 127 -0.78 15.01 4.14
CA LEU A 127 0.29 15.10 3.14
C LEU A 127 0.39 16.52 2.59
N VAL A 128 1.59 16.90 2.17
CA VAL A 128 1.82 18.16 1.46
C VAL A 128 2.19 17.85 0.02
N VAL A 129 1.49 18.46 -0.93
CA VAL A 129 1.83 18.42 -2.36
C VAL A 129 2.64 19.66 -2.73
N HIS A 130 3.67 19.44 -3.53
CA HIS A 130 4.55 20.46 -4.11
C HIS A 130 4.51 20.31 -5.63
N PHE A 131 4.69 21.38 -6.38
CA PHE A 131 4.76 21.43 -7.85
C PHE A 131 6.05 22.11 -8.35
N SER A 132 6.94 22.48 -7.44
CA SER A 132 8.27 23.04 -7.68
C SER A 132 9.30 22.35 -6.79
N ASP A 133 10.57 22.80 -6.85
CA ASP A 133 11.65 22.33 -5.98
C ASP A 133 11.75 20.80 -5.86
N TRP A 134 11.77 20.12 -7.01
CA TRP A 134 11.83 18.66 -7.07
C TRP A 134 13.07 18.10 -6.35
N PRO A 135 12.92 17.10 -5.46
CA PRO A 135 14.04 16.50 -4.74
C PRO A 135 14.80 15.49 -5.62
N ASP A 136 15.66 16.00 -6.51
CA ASP A 136 16.40 15.22 -7.51
C ASP A 136 17.33 14.15 -6.91
N GLU A 137 17.80 14.34 -5.67
CA GLU A 137 18.66 13.38 -4.97
C GLU A 137 17.89 12.16 -4.43
N GLU A 138 16.59 12.30 -4.18
CA GLU A 138 15.77 11.29 -3.51
C GLU A 138 14.72 10.65 -4.44
N LEU A 139 14.24 11.39 -5.44
CA LEU A 139 13.14 10.98 -6.30
C LEU A 139 13.49 11.07 -7.79
N VAL A 140 13.18 10.00 -8.52
CA VAL A 140 13.21 9.98 -9.99
C VAL A 140 12.07 10.83 -10.52
N ARG A 141 12.34 11.73 -11.47
CA ARG A 141 11.33 12.60 -12.09
C ARG A 141 10.24 11.81 -12.83
N LEU A 142 9.02 12.31 -12.73
CA LEU A 142 7.89 11.81 -13.51
C LEU A 142 7.88 12.41 -14.92
N ASP A 143 7.23 11.72 -15.84
CA ASP A 143 6.99 12.21 -17.19
C ASP A 143 5.51 12.54 -17.40
N ALA A 144 5.23 13.44 -18.34
CA ALA A 144 3.87 13.84 -18.69
C ALA A 144 3.01 12.67 -19.23
N GLY A 145 3.63 11.63 -19.79
CA GLY A 145 2.95 10.46 -20.35
C GLY A 145 2.69 9.35 -19.32
N GLY A 146 3.20 9.46 -18.09
CA GLY A 146 3.13 8.42 -17.08
C GLY A 146 3.91 7.13 -17.42
N MET A 147 4.81 7.18 -18.41
CA MET A 147 5.63 6.05 -18.83
C MET A 147 6.61 5.61 -17.75
N VAL A 148 7.25 6.55 -17.05
CA VAL A 148 8.19 6.27 -15.96
C VAL A 148 7.49 5.50 -14.84
N MET A 149 6.25 5.88 -14.55
CA MET A 149 5.43 5.24 -13.53
C MET A 149 5.03 3.81 -13.95
N ASN A 150 4.60 3.66 -15.21
CA ASN A 150 4.27 2.36 -15.79
C ASN A 150 5.48 1.42 -15.81
N ASP A 151 6.65 1.92 -16.26
CA ASP A 151 7.88 1.14 -16.35
C ASP A 151 8.35 0.67 -14.97
N ALA A 152 8.31 1.56 -13.96
CA ALA A 152 8.64 1.19 -12.59
C ALA A 152 7.73 0.07 -12.07
N PHE A 153 6.42 0.17 -12.31
CA PHE A 153 5.46 -0.86 -11.93
C PHE A 153 5.71 -2.20 -12.66
N ILE A 154 5.87 -2.17 -13.99
CA ILE A 154 6.10 -3.38 -14.80
C ILE A 154 7.43 -4.04 -14.44
N ASN A 155 8.47 -3.26 -14.12
CA ASN A 155 9.73 -3.79 -13.63
C ASN A 155 9.56 -4.49 -12.28
N SER A 156 8.79 -3.91 -11.35
CA SER A 156 8.44 -4.55 -10.07
C SER A 156 7.71 -5.89 -10.29
N VAL A 157 6.72 -5.92 -11.20
CA VAL A 157 5.97 -7.14 -11.56
C VAL A 157 6.89 -8.22 -12.15
N LYS A 158 7.80 -7.84 -13.06
CA LYS A 158 8.79 -8.76 -13.65
C LYS A 158 9.71 -9.36 -12.62
N GLU A 159 10.18 -8.56 -11.66
CA GLU A 159 11.04 -9.05 -10.59
C GLU A 159 10.30 -10.04 -9.69
N ALA A 160 9.05 -9.74 -9.33
CA ALA A 160 8.21 -10.65 -8.54
C ALA A 160 7.92 -11.96 -9.30
N ASP A 161 7.64 -11.88 -10.61
CA ASP A 161 7.42 -13.04 -11.48
C ASP A 161 8.67 -13.92 -11.57
N PHE A 162 9.84 -13.30 -11.72
CA PHE A 162 11.11 -13.99 -11.72
C PHE A 162 11.38 -14.73 -10.39
N LEU A 163 11.02 -14.14 -9.25
CA LEU A 163 11.16 -14.82 -7.95
C LEU A 163 10.24 -16.04 -7.83
N ARG A 164 8.98 -15.92 -8.26
CA ARG A 164 8.00 -17.02 -8.19
C ARG A 164 8.30 -18.15 -9.17
N ASN A 165 8.61 -17.82 -10.42
CA ASN A 165 8.68 -18.76 -11.54
C ASN A 165 10.12 -19.09 -11.97
N GLY A 166 11.12 -18.34 -11.53
CA GLY A 166 12.49 -18.41 -12.05
C GLY A 166 12.66 -17.77 -13.44
N THR A 167 11.60 -17.18 -13.98
CA THR A 167 11.58 -16.52 -15.29
C THR A 167 10.49 -15.45 -15.30
N ALA A 168 10.70 -14.36 -16.06
CA ALA A 168 9.70 -13.32 -16.29
C ALA A 168 8.88 -13.59 -17.59
N LYS A 169 8.94 -14.81 -18.13
CA LYS A 169 8.21 -15.16 -19.36
C LYS A 169 6.70 -15.01 -19.22
N GLY A 170 6.14 -15.19 -18.02
CA GLY A 170 4.71 -15.03 -17.76
C GLY A 170 4.25 -13.63 -18.13
N ILE A 171 4.80 -12.62 -17.45
CA ILE A 171 4.50 -11.21 -17.72
C ILE A 171 4.91 -10.77 -19.14
N MET A 172 6.02 -11.27 -19.68
CA MET A 172 6.45 -10.93 -21.05
C MET A 172 5.57 -11.53 -22.14
N SER A 173 4.83 -12.59 -21.84
CA SER A 173 3.92 -13.27 -22.76
C SER A 173 2.49 -12.74 -22.69
N LEU A 174 2.18 -11.85 -21.73
CA LEU A 174 0.87 -11.22 -21.65
C LEU A 174 0.59 -10.40 -22.92
N SER A 175 -0.68 -10.37 -23.31
CA SER A 175 -1.14 -9.47 -24.36
C SER A 175 -0.93 -8.01 -23.95
N LYS A 176 -0.90 -7.11 -24.93
CA LYS A 176 -0.87 -5.67 -24.67
C LYS A 176 -2.08 -5.21 -23.85
N GLU A 177 -3.23 -5.84 -24.09
CA GLU A 177 -4.48 -5.59 -23.35
C GLU A 177 -4.36 -5.98 -21.88
N ASP A 178 -3.76 -7.14 -21.59
CA ASP A 178 -3.60 -7.65 -20.22
C ASP A 178 -2.54 -6.89 -19.43
N SER A 179 -1.41 -6.57 -20.06
CA SER A 179 -0.38 -5.74 -19.41
C SER A 179 -0.85 -4.31 -19.15
N SER A 180 -1.58 -3.70 -20.09
CA SER A 180 -2.19 -2.37 -19.89
C SER A 180 -3.33 -2.42 -18.88
N GLY A 181 -4.13 -3.50 -18.89
CA GLY A 181 -5.23 -3.73 -17.95
C GLY A 181 -4.73 -3.83 -16.52
N LEU A 182 -3.66 -4.59 -16.28
CA LEU A 182 -3.03 -4.72 -14.96
C LEU A 182 -2.60 -3.36 -14.40
N TRP A 183 -1.94 -2.56 -15.24
CA TRP A 183 -1.51 -1.21 -14.84
C TRP A 183 -2.71 -0.30 -14.53
N LYS A 184 -3.70 -0.25 -15.42
CA LYS A 184 -4.92 0.53 -15.22
C LYS A 184 -5.68 0.13 -13.96
N SER A 185 -5.68 -1.16 -13.58
CA SER A 185 -6.33 -1.60 -12.34
C SER A 185 -5.74 -0.95 -11.09
N VAL A 186 -4.45 -0.60 -11.11
CA VAL A 186 -3.77 0.03 -9.96
C VAL A 186 -3.76 1.56 -10.08
N GLN A 187 -3.72 2.08 -11.31
CA GLN A 187 -3.76 3.52 -11.62
C GLN A 187 -5.16 4.12 -11.43
N ASP A 188 -6.21 3.45 -11.91
CA ASP A 188 -7.56 4.01 -12.08
C ASP A 188 -8.48 3.74 -10.89
N GLY A 189 -7.94 3.68 -9.68
CA GLY A 189 -8.71 3.50 -8.44
C GLY A 189 -9.85 4.52 -8.25
N MET A 190 -9.82 5.65 -8.96
CA MET A 190 -10.95 6.57 -9.22
C MET A 190 -10.68 7.48 -10.44
N ILE A 191 -10.83 7.00 -11.68
CA ILE A 191 -11.06 7.91 -12.83
C ILE A 191 -12.56 7.98 -13.11
N ALA A 192 -13.23 8.89 -12.41
CA ALA A 192 -14.39 9.58 -12.98
C ALA A 192 -14.08 11.09 -12.95
N PRO A 193 -14.26 11.83 -14.05
CA PRO A 193 -14.19 13.28 -14.05
C PRO A 193 -15.41 13.80 -13.30
N THR A 194 -15.31 13.95 -11.98
CA THR A 194 -16.23 14.82 -11.27
C THR A 194 -15.68 16.23 -11.38
N PRO A 195 -16.41 17.19 -11.98
CA PRO A 195 -16.04 18.59 -11.86
C PRO A 195 -16.00 18.94 -10.36
N PRO A 196 -15.13 19.88 -9.93
CA PRO A 196 -15.14 20.32 -8.54
C PRO A 196 -16.55 20.79 -8.19
N PRO A 197 -17.09 20.44 -7.00
CA PRO A 197 -18.30 21.09 -6.53
C PRO A 197 -17.99 22.59 -6.46
N SER A 198 -18.59 23.35 -7.36
CA SER A 198 -18.64 24.80 -7.26
C SER A 198 -19.46 25.11 -6.02
N PHE A 199 -18.78 25.27 -4.88
CA PHE A 199 -19.40 25.87 -3.70
C PHE A 199 -19.66 27.35 -4.05
N PRO A 200 -20.93 27.79 -4.14
CA PRO A 200 -21.18 29.21 -4.27
C PRO A 200 -20.85 29.85 -2.92
N ILE A 201 -19.74 30.60 -2.89
CA ILE A 201 -19.49 31.58 -1.84
C ILE A 201 -20.53 32.69 -2.04
N SER A 202 -21.59 32.66 -1.23
CA SER A 202 -22.43 33.83 -0.98
C SER A 202 -22.90 33.84 0.46
N GLN A 203 -22.36 34.83 1.16
CA GLN A 203 -22.86 35.50 2.36
C GLN A 203 -24.38 35.35 2.59
N SER A 204 -24.76 34.89 3.80
CA SER A 204 -25.80 35.50 4.66
C SER A 204 -26.42 34.47 5.63
N LEU A 205 -26.02 34.58 6.90
CA LEU A 205 -26.86 34.60 8.11
C LEU A 205 -28.13 33.72 8.21
N VAL A 206 -28.10 32.87 9.26
CA VAL A 206 -29.21 32.47 10.16
C VAL A 206 -30.27 31.50 9.62
N SER A 207 -30.20 30.22 10.03
CA SER A 207 -31.25 29.47 10.78
C SER A 207 -30.92 27.95 10.86
N PRO A 208 -31.49 27.19 11.84
CA PRO A 208 -30.94 25.91 12.29
C PRO A 208 -31.44 24.69 11.49
N PHE A 209 -30.61 23.65 11.48
CA PHE A 209 -30.82 22.28 10.96
C PHE A 209 -32.26 21.74 11.04
N PRO A 210 -32.71 20.95 10.03
CA PRO A 210 -32.29 19.54 9.97
C PRO A 210 -32.04 18.94 8.56
N ALA A 211 -31.50 17.71 8.57
CA ALA A 211 -31.32 16.74 7.46
C ALA A 211 -29.96 16.69 6.73
N ILE A 212 -28.87 16.40 7.47
CA ILE A 212 -27.57 15.94 6.89
C ILE A 212 -27.60 14.45 6.49
N SER A 213 -28.53 13.64 7.01
CA SER A 213 -28.46 12.17 6.89
C SER A 213 -28.75 11.62 5.48
N ASN A 214 -29.53 12.32 4.66
CA ASN A 214 -29.95 11.81 3.34
C ASN A 214 -28.99 12.22 2.20
N THR A 215 -28.15 13.23 2.41
CA THR A 215 -27.17 13.67 1.41
C THR A 215 -25.90 12.83 1.49
N ILE A 216 -25.46 12.43 2.68
CA ILE A 216 -24.28 11.55 2.86
C ILE A 216 -24.53 10.15 2.29
N SER A 217 -25.73 9.61 2.46
CA SER A 217 -26.11 8.28 1.94
C SER A 217 -26.13 8.25 0.40
N ASN A 218 -26.66 9.29 -0.25
CA ASN A 218 -26.64 9.39 -1.72
C ASN A 218 -25.24 9.64 -2.29
N VAL A 219 -24.38 10.36 -1.57
CA VAL A 219 -22.97 10.57 -1.95
C VAL A 219 -22.17 9.26 -1.79
N GLN A 220 -22.38 8.52 -0.70
CA GLN A 220 -21.76 7.20 -0.51
C GLN A 220 -22.22 6.18 -1.56
N GLU A 221 -23.51 6.17 -1.93
CA GLU A 221 -24.04 5.24 -2.93
C GLU A 221 -23.58 5.57 -4.37
N THR A 222 -23.33 6.85 -4.65
CA THR A 222 -22.77 7.30 -5.94
C THR A 222 -21.25 7.04 -6.02
N ILE A 223 -20.53 7.20 -4.91
CA ILE A 223 -19.09 6.86 -4.80
C ILE A 223 -18.87 5.33 -4.86
N ALA A 224 -19.81 4.54 -4.34
CA ALA A 224 -19.75 3.08 -4.37
C ALA A 224 -19.99 2.47 -5.78
N LYS A 225 -20.61 3.21 -6.70
CA LYS A 225 -20.97 2.72 -8.05
C LYS A 225 -19.97 3.09 -9.16
N GLN A 226 -18.83 3.69 -8.83
CA GLN A 226 -17.89 4.24 -9.81
C GLN A 226 -16.48 3.60 -9.76
N SER A 227 -16.42 2.26 -9.75
CA SER A 227 -15.19 1.48 -9.96
C SER A 227 -15.18 0.89 -11.37
N VAL A 228 -14.61 1.58 -12.35
CA VAL A 228 -14.57 1.10 -13.75
C VAL A 228 -13.34 0.23 -14.06
N VAL A 229 -12.56 -0.18 -13.04
CA VAL A 229 -11.63 -1.30 -13.20
C VAL A 229 -11.86 -2.36 -12.12
N GLU A 230 -12.37 -3.51 -12.57
CA GLU A 230 -12.94 -4.56 -11.75
C GLU A 230 -11.85 -5.43 -11.10
N LEU A 231 -11.93 -5.64 -9.78
CA LEU A 231 -11.21 -6.71 -9.06
C LEU A 231 -11.19 -8.03 -9.85
N PRO A 232 -12.29 -8.47 -10.50
CA PRO A 232 -12.28 -9.58 -11.47
C PRO A 232 -11.19 -9.55 -12.55
N SER A 233 -10.95 -8.41 -13.20
CA SER A 233 -9.90 -8.27 -14.22
C SER A 233 -8.51 -8.40 -13.60
N PHE A 234 -8.28 -7.76 -12.46
CA PHE A 234 -7.03 -7.89 -11.71
C PHE A 234 -6.79 -9.35 -11.28
N GLN A 235 -7.80 -10.00 -10.71
CA GLN A 235 -7.74 -11.41 -10.30
C GLN A 235 -7.44 -12.33 -11.49
N ARG A 236 -8.08 -12.09 -12.63
CA ARG A 236 -7.83 -12.85 -13.86
C ARG A 236 -6.36 -12.74 -14.26
N ILE A 237 -5.80 -11.53 -14.34
CA ILE A 237 -4.42 -11.31 -14.77
C ILE A 237 -3.43 -11.81 -13.72
N SER A 238 -3.68 -11.55 -12.43
CA SER A 238 -2.87 -12.04 -11.32
C SER A 238 -2.80 -13.57 -11.31
N ASN A 239 -3.91 -14.26 -11.56
CA ASN A 239 -3.94 -15.72 -11.65
C ASN A 239 -3.17 -16.29 -12.85
N ILE A 240 -2.91 -15.51 -13.91
CA ILE A 240 -2.02 -15.90 -15.01
C ILE A 240 -0.56 -15.86 -14.55
N LEU A 241 -0.20 -14.90 -13.70
CA LEU A 241 1.18 -14.68 -13.21
C LEU A 241 1.53 -15.56 -12.00
N LEU A 242 0.53 -16.05 -11.28
CA LEU A 242 0.73 -16.93 -10.13
C LEU A 242 0.90 -18.39 -10.59
N PRO A 243 1.92 -19.11 -10.10
CA PRO A 243 1.98 -20.56 -10.21
C PRO A 243 0.66 -21.21 -9.76
N PRO A 244 0.18 -22.27 -10.42
CA PRO A 244 -0.98 -23.01 -9.95
C PRO A 244 -0.79 -23.53 -8.51
N LEU A 245 -1.87 -23.76 -7.75
CA LEU A 245 -1.78 -24.15 -6.33
C LEU A 245 -1.03 -25.46 -6.05
N ASN A 246 -0.90 -26.34 -7.05
CA ASN A 246 -0.14 -27.58 -6.95
C ASN A 246 1.37 -27.40 -7.22
N GLN A 247 1.79 -26.20 -7.62
CA GLN A 247 3.19 -25.84 -7.88
C GLN A 247 3.66 -24.80 -6.86
N PRO A 248 4.62 -25.13 -5.99
CA PRO A 248 5.16 -24.18 -5.03
C PRO A 248 6.00 -23.11 -5.75
N PHE A 249 6.16 -21.95 -5.11
CA PHE A 249 7.00 -20.89 -5.63
C PHE A 249 8.48 -21.28 -5.63
N ARG A 250 9.28 -20.72 -6.54
CA ARG A 250 10.73 -20.88 -6.47
C ARG A 250 11.31 -20.08 -5.28
N ASN A 251 10.94 -18.82 -5.17
CA ASN A 251 11.18 -17.94 -4.03
C ASN A 251 9.96 -17.05 -3.79
N ILE A 252 9.78 -16.63 -2.55
CA ILE A 252 8.73 -15.71 -2.13
C ILE A 252 9.15 -14.27 -2.48
N PRO A 253 8.36 -13.51 -3.26
CA PRO A 253 8.59 -12.08 -3.48
C PRO A 253 8.20 -11.28 -2.24
N ILE A 254 9.20 -11.00 -1.38
CA ILE A 254 9.02 -10.28 -0.12
C ILE A 254 10.08 -9.18 0.02
N ARG A 255 9.66 -7.99 0.44
CA ARG A 255 10.56 -6.91 0.92
C ARG A 255 10.18 -6.55 2.34
N ILE A 256 11.19 -6.48 3.20
CA ILE A 256 11.01 -6.18 4.62
C ILE A 256 11.57 -4.80 4.90
N PHE A 257 10.72 -3.87 5.31
CA PHE A 257 11.09 -2.50 5.65
C PHE A 257 11.37 -2.42 7.15
N LEU A 258 12.54 -1.91 7.50
CA LEU A 258 12.95 -1.73 8.89
C LEU A 258 12.51 -0.35 9.41
N PRO A 259 12.28 -0.22 10.73
CA PRO A 259 11.92 1.06 11.32
C PRO A 259 13.00 2.11 11.04
N LEU A 260 12.55 3.32 10.73
CA LEU A 260 13.43 4.48 10.56
C LEU A 260 13.99 4.86 11.94
N PRO A 261 15.31 5.05 12.09
CA PRO A 261 15.87 5.56 13.34
C PRO A 261 15.41 7.02 13.55
N PRO A 262 14.98 7.41 14.75
CA PRO A 262 14.43 8.74 15.03
C PRO A 262 15.41 9.89 14.74
N ASP A 263 16.73 9.65 14.81
CA ASP A 263 17.77 10.68 14.70
C ASP A 263 18.39 10.83 13.29
N SER A 264 17.77 10.26 12.25
CA SER A 264 18.34 10.31 10.90
C SER A 264 17.92 11.59 10.19
N GLY A 265 18.82 12.58 10.10
CA GLY A 265 18.63 13.82 9.33
C GLY A 265 18.33 13.61 7.84
N SER A 266 18.46 12.38 7.34
CA SER A 266 17.94 11.90 6.06
C SER A 266 17.34 10.49 6.25
N PRO A 267 16.00 10.33 6.26
CA PRO A 267 15.36 9.03 6.49
C PRO A 267 15.51 8.11 5.27
N SER A 268 16.68 7.48 5.15
CA SER A 268 16.89 6.42 4.16
C SER A 268 16.12 5.17 4.58
N LEU A 269 15.12 4.78 3.77
CA LEU A 269 14.37 3.54 3.97
C LEU A 269 15.32 2.36 3.90
N LYS A 270 15.41 1.59 5.00
CA LYS A 270 16.20 0.36 5.04
C LYS A 270 15.32 -0.82 4.65
N VAL A 271 15.62 -1.40 3.50
CA VAL A 271 14.88 -2.55 2.94
C VAL A 271 15.77 -3.78 2.94
N VAL A 272 15.25 -4.87 3.50
CA VAL A 272 15.87 -6.19 3.46
C VAL A 272 15.13 -7.04 2.46
N GLN A 273 15.87 -7.53 1.46
CA GLN A 273 15.37 -8.44 0.44
C GLN A 273 16.38 -9.59 0.29
N SER A 274 15.91 -10.81 0.40
CA SER A 274 16.71 -12.03 0.27
C SER A 274 15.85 -13.14 -0.35
N PRO A 275 16.43 -14.13 -1.04
CA PRO A 275 15.70 -15.32 -1.45
C PRO A 275 15.12 -16.06 -0.25
N VAL A 276 13.81 -16.22 -0.23
CA VAL A 276 13.03 -16.87 0.83
C VAL A 276 12.32 -18.07 0.16
N PRO A 277 12.73 -19.33 0.40
CA PRO A 277 12.14 -20.50 -0.26
C PRO A 277 10.79 -20.89 0.41
N PRO A 278 9.75 -21.31 -0.33
CA PRO A 278 8.43 -21.59 0.27
C PRO A 278 8.42 -22.70 1.33
N SER A 279 9.45 -23.54 1.35
CA SER A 279 9.61 -24.63 2.30
C SER A 279 11.03 -24.72 2.84
N ILE A 280 11.13 -25.19 4.08
CA ILE A 280 12.37 -25.38 4.82
C ILE A 280 12.69 -26.88 4.80
N PRO A 281 13.92 -27.27 4.47
CA PRO A 281 14.33 -28.67 4.58
C PRO A 281 14.22 -29.16 6.03
N PRO A 282 13.81 -30.42 6.26
CA PRO A 282 13.70 -30.96 7.61
C PRO A 282 15.07 -30.92 8.30
N THR A 283 15.08 -30.50 9.57
CA THR A 283 16.30 -30.58 10.39
C THR A 283 16.76 -32.03 10.51
N SER A 284 18.08 -32.25 10.68
CA SER A 284 18.67 -33.59 10.75
C SER A 284 17.99 -34.50 11.78
N VAL A 285 17.56 -33.93 12.92
CA VAL A 285 16.81 -34.63 13.96
C VAL A 285 15.40 -35.06 13.51
N ALA A 286 14.67 -34.18 12.81
CA ALA A 286 13.36 -34.50 12.25
C ALA A 286 13.46 -35.49 11.08
N ALA A 287 14.48 -35.35 10.23
CA ALA A 287 14.77 -36.29 9.15
C ALA A 287 15.05 -37.70 9.69
N SER A 288 15.80 -37.80 10.81
CA SER A 288 16.11 -39.07 11.47
C SER A 288 14.86 -39.73 12.06
N GLN A 289 13.95 -38.95 12.66
CA GLN A 289 12.68 -39.45 13.21
C GLN A 289 11.68 -39.83 12.10
N LEU A 290 11.62 -39.07 11.01
CA LEU A 290 10.76 -39.35 9.85
C LEU A 290 11.23 -40.57 9.05
N ALA A 291 12.54 -40.81 8.99
CA ALA A 291 13.11 -42.01 8.39
C ALA A 291 12.70 -43.29 9.14
N LEU A 292 12.51 -43.21 10.46
CA LEU A 292 12.04 -44.32 11.30
C LEU A 292 10.53 -44.57 11.15
N SER A 293 9.72 -43.55 10.87
CA SER A 293 8.26 -43.66 10.78
C SER A 293 7.70 -44.04 9.40
N ARG A 294 8.56 -44.28 8.38
CA ARG A 294 8.14 -44.53 6.97
C ARG A 294 7.15 -43.51 6.39
N SER A 295 7.01 -42.36 7.04
CA SER A 295 6.22 -41.23 6.55
C SER A 295 7.01 -40.50 5.46
N SER A 296 6.32 -39.98 4.43
CA SER A 296 6.99 -39.18 3.41
C SER A 296 7.73 -38.00 4.05
N ILE A 297 8.93 -37.72 3.55
CA ILE A 297 9.73 -36.56 3.95
C ILE A 297 9.09 -35.34 3.30
N THR A 298 7.99 -34.84 3.86
CA THR A 298 7.39 -33.60 3.40
C THR A 298 8.21 -32.42 3.94
N PRO A 299 8.68 -31.51 3.08
CA PRO A 299 9.39 -30.32 3.52
C PRO A 299 8.46 -29.43 4.35
N GLN A 300 9.01 -28.82 5.39
CA GLN A 300 8.22 -28.01 6.31
C GLN A 300 7.84 -26.69 5.62
N THR A 301 6.57 -26.30 5.63
CA THR A 301 6.13 -25.01 5.08
C THR A 301 6.83 -23.85 5.80
N GLN A 302 7.36 -22.89 5.03
CA GLN A 302 7.93 -21.68 5.60
C GLN A 302 6.81 -20.76 6.10
N THR A 303 7.00 -20.18 7.28
CA THR A 303 6.05 -19.25 7.91
C THR A 303 6.71 -17.88 8.05
N MET A 304 5.90 -16.84 8.29
CA MET A 304 6.42 -15.50 8.55
C MET A 304 7.47 -15.49 9.66
N GLY A 305 7.19 -16.19 10.76
CA GLY A 305 8.12 -16.21 11.88
C GLY A 305 9.41 -16.99 11.61
N SER A 306 9.39 -18.05 10.81
CA SER A 306 10.63 -18.75 10.43
C SER A 306 11.45 -17.96 9.41
N ALA A 307 10.80 -17.27 8.46
CA ALA A 307 11.45 -16.38 7.51
C ALA A 307 12.10 -15.17 8.23
N LEU A 308 11.35 -14.47 9.08
CA LEU A 308 11.82 -13.30 9.81
C LEU A 308 12.96 -13.63 10.78
N HIS A 309 12.87 -14.74 11.50
CA HIS A 309 13.95 -15.19 12.37
C HIS A 309 15.24 -15.52 11.59
N SER A 310 15.10 -16.06 10.38
CA SER A 310 16.26 -16.37 9.53
C SER A 310 16.93 -15.10 8.97
N LEU A 311 16.15 -14.09 8.61
CA LEU A 311 16.65 -12.85 7.99
C LEU A 311 17.09 -11.82 9.01
N LEU A 312 16.39 -11.74 10.13
CA LEU A 312 16.54 -10.70 11.16
C LEU A 312 16.51 -11.33 12.57
N PRO A 313 17.44 -12.24 12.90
CA PRO A 313 17.41 -13.01 14.15
C PRO A 313 17.45 -12.14 15.40
N HIS A 314 18.09 -10.96 15.34
CA HIS A 314 18.19 -10.03 16.47
C HIS A 314 16.88 -9.29 16.74
N LEU A 315 16.08 -9.01 15.72
CA LEU A 315 14.75 -8.39 15.87
C LEU A 315 13.66 -9.43 16.14
N PHE A 316 13.84 -10.64 15.62
CA PHE A 316 12.91 -11.76 15.76
C PHE A 316 13.59 -12.98 16.38
N PRO A 317 13.92 -12.95 17.69
CA PRO A 317 14.58 -14.07 18.36
C PRO A 317 13.70 -15.33 18.44
N SER A 318 12.37 -15.16 18.40
CA SER A 318 11.40 -16.26 18.40
C SER A 318 10.67 -16.36 17.06
N ARG A 319 10.45 -17.60 16.60
CA ARG A 319 9.69 -17.91 15.36
C ARG A 319 8.17 -17.93 15.58
N ARG A 320 7.72 -17.90 16.83
CA ARG A 320 6.30 -18.09 17.18
C ARG A 320 5.69 -16.85 17.82
N THR A 321 6.47 -16.14 18.61
CA THR A 321 5.99 -15.01 19.40
C THR A 321 6.80 -13.78 19.01
N PRO A 322 6.17 -12.72 18.48
CA PRO A 322 6.85 -11.44 18.30
C PRO A 322 7.15 -10.86 19.69
N VAL A 323 8.42 -10.52 19.94
CA VAL A 323 8.88 -10.02 21.26
C VAL A 323 9.34 -8.56 21.15
N LEU A 324 10.19 -8.26 20.18
CA LEU A 324 10.79 -6.93 20.02
C LEU A 324 10.13 -6.12 18.90
N ALA A 325 9.53 -6.80 17.93
CA ALA A 325 8.89 -6.19 16.79
C ALA A 325 7.76 -7.09 16.26
N LYS A 326 6.76 -6.46 15.64
CA LYS A 326 5.64 -7.10 14.95
C LYS A 326 5.72 -6.83 13.44
N PRO A 327 5.54 -7.85 12.58
CA PRO A 327 5.41 -7.63 11.15
C PRO A 327 4.02 -7.08 10.82
N VAL A 328 3.97 -6.05 9.98
CA VAL A 328 2.74 -5.38 9.54
C VAL A 328 2.62 -5.48 8.02
N LEU A 329 1.40 -5.75 7.55
CA LEU A 329 1.03 -5.82 6.14
C LEU A 329 -0.35 -5.20 5.97
N HIS A 330 -0.49 -4.25 5.03
CA HIS A 330 -1.75 -3.52 4.80
C HIS A 330 -2.35 -2.91 6.07
N GLY A 331 -1.50 -2.40 6.98
CA GLY A 331 -1.91 -1.83 8.26
C GLY A 331 -2.34 -2.83 9.33
N ALA A 332 -2.20 -4.14 9.10
CA ALA A 332 -2.56 -5.18 10.07
C ALA A 332 -1.35 -6.02 10.49
N ALA A 333 -1.34 -6.48 11.75
CA ALA A 333 -0.27 -7.33 12.26
C ALA A 333 -0.37 -8.75 11.65
N VAL A 334 0.73 -9.26 11.10
CA VAL A 334 0.77 -10.57 10.46
C VAL A 334 1.08 -11.67 11.48
N PRO A 335 0.28 -12.75 11.57
CA PRO A 335 0.58 -13.86 12.46
C PRO A 335 1.91 -14.56 12.11
N MET A 336 2.74 -14.84 13.12
CA MET A 336 4.04 -15.52 12.93
C MET A 336 3.91 -16.94 12.36
N SER A 337 2.76 -17.58 12.55
CA SER A 337 2.44 -18.91 12.02
C SER A 337 1.93 -18.88 10.57
N ALA A 338 1.64 -17.71 10.00
CA ALA A 338 1.07 -17.60 8.66
C ALA A 338 2.06 -18.14 7.60
N PRO A 339 1.64 -19.05 6.70
CA PRO A 339 2.45 -19.52 5.59
C PRO A 339 2.79 -18.37 4.62
N VAL A 340 4.08 -18.19 4.31
CA VAL A 340 4.54 -17.05 3.47
C VAL A 340 4.00 -17.13 2.04
N GLU A 341 3.86 -18.33 1.48
CA GLU A 341 3.33 -18.52 0.13
C GLU A 341 1.85 -18.14 0.05
N GLU A 342 1.06 -18.52 1.05
CA GLU A 342 -0.37 -18.19 1.12
C GLU A 342 -0.59 -16.69 1.28
N LEU A 343 0.27 -16.02 2.05
CA LEU A 343 0.26 -14.56 2.17
C LEU A 343 0.49 -13.89 0.82
N VAL A 344 1.49 -14.31 0.04
CA VAL A 344 1.69 -13.72 -1.30
C VAL A 344 0.48 -13.95 -2.20
N ARG A 345 -0.12 -15.15 -2.18
CA ARG A 345 -1.28 -15.48 -3.02
C ARG A 345 -2.53 -14.67 -2.69
N SER A 346 -2.73 -14.30 -1.43
CA SER A 346 -3.94 -13.60 -0.97
C SER A 346 -3.76 -12.10 -0.75
N SER A 347 -2.54 -11.66 -0.46
CA SER A 347 -2.28 -10.34 0.12
C SER A 347 -1.10 -9.57 -0.47
N ALA A 348 -0.53 -10.05 -1.58
CA ALA A 348 0.41 -9.25 -2.34
C ALA A 348 -0.24 -7.94 -2.84
N TYR A 349 0.58 -6.91 -3.01
CA TYR A 349 0.19 -5.66 -3.65
C TYR A 349 -0.05 -5.87 -5.14
N GLY A 350 -0.54 -4.83 -5.83
CA GLY A 350 -0.85 -4.90 -7.27
C GLY A 350 0.34 -5.30 -8.16
N ASP A 351 1.57 -5.11 -7.68
CA ASP A 351 2.81 -5.50 -8.36
C ASP A 351 3.30 -6.92 -8.03
N GLY A 352 2.57 -7.65 -7.17
CA GLY A 352 2.87 -9.04 -6.82
C GLY A 352 3.89 -9.21 -5.70
N TRP A 353 4.26 -8.13 -5.00
CA TRP A 353 5.15 -8.18 -3.83
C TRP A 353 4.40 -8.22 -2.51
N LEU A 354 5.00 -8.90 -1.54
CA LEU A 354 4.62 -8.80 -0.13
C LEU A 354 5.50 -7.75 0.55
N TYR A 355 4.92 -6.61 0.89
CA TYR A 355 5.60 -5.54 1.62
C TYR A 355 5.33 -5.66 3.11
N ILE A 356 6.36 -6.05 3.87
CA ILE A 356 6.28 -6.22 5.31
C ILE A 356 6.97 -5.05 5.98
N VAL A 357 6.23 -4.30 6.80
CA VAL A 357 6.79 -3.25 7.65
C VAL A 357 7.08 -3.84 9.02
N VAL A 358 8.31 -3.68 9.50
CA VAL A 358 8.70 -4.08 10.85
C VAL A 358 8.43 -2.93 11.79
N ARG A 359 7.53 -3.16 12.76
CA ARG A 359 7.20 -2.18 13.78
C ARG A 359 7.72 -2.63 15.13
N MET A 360 8.50 -1.77 15.80
CA MET A 360 9.02 -2.07 17.13
C MET A 360 7.86 -2.20 18.13
N MET A 361 8.01 -3.12 19.07
CA MET A 361 7.12 -3.25 20.23
C MET A 361 7.79 -2.48 21.37
N GLY A 362 7.22 -1.33 21.72
CA GLY A 362 7.75 -0.39 22.71
C GLY A 362 6.66 0.51 23.22
#